data_AF-A0A8C5Q2Z2-F1
#
_entry.id   AF-A0A8C5Q2Z2-F1
#
_cell.length_a   1.000
_cell.length_b   1.000
_cell.length_c   1.000
_cell.angle_alpha   90.00
_cell.angle_beta   90.00
_cell.angle_gamma   90.00
#
_symmetry.space_group_name_H-M   'P 1'
#
loop_
_entity.id
_entity.type
_entity.pdbx_description
1 polymer ?
#
loop_
_entity_poly.entity_id
_entity_poly.type
_entity_poly.pdbx_seq_one_letter_code
_entity_poly.pdbx_strand_id
1 'polypeptide(L)'
;MSGRSGRGRKGRGTSQKRKAEPVEEIDVKIEPEDQSDVCPETPTSLVKTEVESRWEWQGDGGTWVVFSPQLNTLISQAFSSGKRSVTVHPAEGISLQVDFTKMMQKNTQSGFQRPVRLAVQNEDQFFVWQWQTDDHSWIPYDAETSVTLETALQSEDKLVTVNLRGLQYTMDLGNMVQKNTQTQYERQIQRSLSVADDYVEPQSQNISNGPSVKRPRKSAVSMDNEEEESKGGIMGHQASAPSTAMTCVVRSVSVPNSPVLDVELLISAVEQYPALWDTADNDYKEKNKKSYAWIQVSKRLFEDFETHSEEQQKLIKQVRTLVLKGKAPVDTECSSKLGKAHVYCEGEDVYDVMLNQTNLQFNNNKYYLIQLLEDDNARRFSVWMRWGRVGKKGQTSLVACGGDLKKAKDLFQNKFTDKTKNVWSERKKFEKVSGKYDMLQMDYNSTTEVEEVKDVKEEKKPNLPKPESKLDSRVQELLQLVCNLQTMEQTVLEMKYDIKKAPLGKLTVDQIRAGYCSLQRIENCIKNQKFGKELVEACNEFYTRVPHDFGLRTPPLIRTQQELAQKVCLLEALGDIQIAVKLASMELGSHEHPADRQYRQLHCTLEPLEHTSDTFQVHIY
;
A
#
# COMPACT_ATOMS: atom_id res chain seq x y z
N MET A 1 -11.10 -31.38 -61.46
CA MET A 1 -10.43 -32.53 -62.11
C MET A 1 -10.37 -33.68 -61.12
N SER A 2 -10.64 -34.91 -61.55
CA SER A 2 -10.69 -36.11 -60.70
C SER A 2 -9.35 -36.88 -60.68
N GLY A 3 -9.03 -37.55 -59.56
CA GLY A 3 -7.79 -38.33 -59.43
C GLY A 3 -7.84 -39.41 -58.34
N ARG A 4 -8.26 -40.63 -58.74
CA ARG A 4 -7.91 -41.99 -58.22
C ARG A 4 -7.59 -42.19 -56.72
N SER A 5 -8.30 -42.98 -55.90
CA SER A 5 -8.78 -44.39 -55.98
C SER A 5 -7.83 -45.48 -55.44
N GLY A 6 -8.29 -46.25 -54.43
CA GLY A 6 -7.70 -47.53 -53.97
C GLY A 6 -8.40 -48.06 -52.69
N ARG A 7 -9.55 -48.74 -52.78
CA ARG A 7 -9.74 -50.23 -52.78
C ARG A 7 -9.20 -50.99 -51.55
N GLY A 8 -10.11 -51.52 -50.72
CA GLY A 8 -9.85 -52.55 -49.69
C GLY A 8 -11.12 -53.32 -49.26
N ARG A 9 -11.10 -54.66 -49.32
CA ARG A 9 -12.22 -55.63 -49.08
C ARG A 9 -12.92 -55.48 -47.71
N LYS A 10 -14.27 -55.54 -47.61
CA LYS A 10 -15.20 -56.71 -47.63
C LYS A 10 -15.05 -57.72 -46.46
N GLY A 11 -16.06 -57.79 -45.59
CA GLY A 11 -16.37 -58.89 -44.65
C GLY A 11 -17.87 -58.87 -44.28
N ARG A 12 -18.53 -60.03 -44.14
CA ARG A 12 -19.99 -60.20 -43.93
C ARG A 12 -20.26 -61.09 -42.71
N GLY A 13 -21.39 -60.86 -42.02
CA GLY A 13 -22.04 -61.83 -41.11
C GLY A 13 -23.21 -61.18 -40.36
N THR A 14 -24.46 -61.27 -40.83
CA THR A 14 -25.49 -62.26 -40.43
C THR A 14 -25.87 -62.21 -38.94
N SER A 15 -26.98 -61.62 -38.47
CA SER A 15 -28.43 -61.84 -38.76
C SER A 15 -29.13 -62.86 -37.85
N GLN A 16 -30.03 -62.39 -36.96
CA GLN A 16 -31.34 -62.96 -36.55
C GLN A 16 -31.97 -61.95 -35.55
N LYS A 17 -33.19 -61.38 -35.64
CA LYS A 17 -34.57 -61.72 -36.08
C LYS A 17 -35.53 -62.13 -34.93
N ARG A 18 -36.49 -61.22 -34.64
CA ARG A 18 -37.93 -61.48 -34.29
C ARG A 18 -38.20 -62.08 -32.89
N LYS A 19 -39.36 -62.00 -32.21
CA LYS A 19 -40.72 -61.37 -32.36
C LYS A 19 -41.32 -61.25 -30.89
N ALA A 20 -42.42 -60.59 -30.52
CA ALA A 20 -43.48 -59.78 -31.16
C ALA A 20 -44.23 -58.88 -30.13
N GLU A 21 -45.23 -58.14 -30.62
CA GLU A 21 -46.38 -57.48 -29.93
C GLU A 21 -47.53 -58.53 -29.67
N PRO A 22 -48.79 -58.23 -29.23
CA PRO A 22 -49.45 -56.90 -29.04
C PRO A 22 -50.48 -56.68 -27.88
N VAL A 23 -50.82 -55.39 -27.66
CA VAL A 23 -52.15 -54.74 -27.44
C VAL A 23 -53.16 -55.25 -26.37
N GLU A 24 -53.67 -54.34 -25.52
CA GLU A 24 -55.12 -53.99 -25.40
C GLU A 24 -55.36 -52.68 -24.60
N GLU A 25 -56.38 -51.90 -25.00
CA GLU A 25 -56.98 -50.76 -24.26
C GLU A 25 -58.17 -51.25 -23.39
N ILE A 26 -58.73 -50.43 -22.48
CA ILE A 26 -60.18 -50.09 -22.31
C ILE A 26 -60.36 -49.13 -21.10
N ASP A 27 -61.39 -48.29 -21.18
CA ASP A 27 -61.73 -47.08 -20.41
C ASP A 27 -62.62 -47.23 -19.14
N VAL A 28 -62.53 -46.24 -18.23
CA VAL A 28 -63.65 -45.53 -17.51
C VAL A 28 -64.42 -46.14 -16.29
N LYS A 29 -64.46 -45.42 -15.13
CA LYS A 29 -65.64 -44.78 -14.40
C LYS A 29 -65.57 -44.64 -12.84
N ILE A 30 -65.88 -43.42 -12.35
CA ILE A 30 -66.62 -43.01 -11.11
C ILE A 30 -65.92 -42.84 -9.72
N GLU A 31 -66.23 -41.69 -9.10
CA GLU A 31 -65.98 -41.09 -7.75
C GLU A 31 -66.72 -41.80 -6.57
N PRO A 32 -66.51 -41.50 -5.24
CA PRO A 32 -66.22 -40.16 -4.64
C PRO A 32 -65.37 -40.05 -3.33
N GLU A 33 -65.22 -38.80 -2.87
CA GLU A 33 -64.96 -38.28 -1.47
C GLU A 33 -63.73 -38.79 -0.66
N ASP A 34 -62.73 -37.93 -0.40
CA ASP A 34 -62.64 -36.99 0.75
C ASP A 34 -61.18 -36.57 1.11
N GLN A 35 -61.04 -35.44 1.83
CA GLN A 35 -59.92 -34.97 2.66
C GLN A 35 -58.49 -34.74 2.10
N SER A 36 -58.11 -33.45 2.14
CA SER A 36 -56.78 -32.87 2.44
C SER A 36 -55.51 -33.41 1.76
N ASP A 37 -54.87 -32.57 0.94
CA ASP A 37 -53.41 -32.49 0.89
C ASP A 37 -52.93 -31.07 0.55
N VAL A 38 -52.02 -30.54 1.37
CA VAL A 38 -51.35 -29.24 1.18
C VAL A 38 -49.98 -29.50 0.57
N CYS A 39 -49.57 -28.67 -0.40
CA CYS A 39 -48.29 -28.83 -1.10
C CYS A 39 -47.09 -28.79 -0.13
N PRO A 40 -46.13 -29.73 -0.22
CA PRO A 40 -44.84 -29.58 0.44
C PRO A 40 -44.08 -28.40 -0.15
N GLU A 41 -43.62 -27.49 0.71
CA GLU A 41 -42.94 -26.27 0.30
C GLU A 41 -41.55 -26.50 -0.33
N THR A 42 -41.15 -25.54 -1.16
CA THR A 42 -39.80 -25.41 -1.73
C THR A 42 -38.69 -25.48 -0.67
N PRO A 43 -37.51 -26.06 -0.97
CA PRO A 43 -36.41 -26.14 0.00
C PRO A 43 -35.97 -24.77 0.50
N THR A 44 -35.95 -24.63 1.83
CA THR A 44 -35.61 -23.40 2.55
C THR A 44 -34.21 -22.90 2.17
N SER A 45 -34.09 -21.59 1.96
CA SER A 45 -32.79 -20.93 1.76
C SER A 45 -31.87 -21.15 2.96
N LEU A 46 -30.60 -21.48 2.70
CA LEU A 46 -29.53 -21.49 3.70
C LEU A 46 -29.46 -20.12 4.38
N VAL A 47 -29.86 -20.06 5.65
CA VAL A 47 -29.68 -18.87 6.48
C VAL A 47 -28.19 -18.71 6.74
N LYS A 48 -27.59 -17.65 6.19
CA LYS A 48 -26.28 -17.19 6.69
C LYS A 48 -26.49 -16.69 8.11
N THR A 49 -25.82 -17.29 9.08
CA THR A 49 -25.70 -16.73 10.42
C THR A 49 -25.00 -15.37 10.32
N GLU A 50 -25.74 -14.28 10.54
CA GLU A 50 -25.15 -12.96 10.65
C GLU A 50 -24.37 -12.88 11.97
N VAL A 51 -23.09 -12.52 11.91
CA VAL A 51 -22.27 -12.28 13.10
C VAL A 51 -22.79 -11.02 13.80
N GLU A 52 -23.46 -11.21 14.94
CA GLU A 52 -23.94 -10.10 15.76
C GLU A 52 -22.76 -9.20 16.16
N SER A 53 -22.94 -7.90 16.05
CA SER A 53 -21.83 -6.95 16.16
C SER A 53 -22.29 -5.54 16.48
N ARG A 54 -21.40 -4.78 17.14
CA ARG A 54 -21.59 -3.38 17.52
C ARG A 54 -20.45 -2.51 17.02
N TRP A 55 -20.79 -1.28 16.69
CA TRP A 55 -19.86 -0.23 16.34
C TRP A 55 -19.43 0.56 17.57
N GLU A 56 -18.15 0.89 17.60
CA GLU A 56 -17.50 1.66 18.66
C GLU A 56 -16.69 2.79 18.03
N TRP A 57 -16.55 3.91 18.73
CA TRP A 57 -15.81 5.09 18.26
C TRP A 57 -14.84 5.59 19.33
N GLN A 58 -13.75 6.24 18.90
CA GLN A 58 -12.71 6.69 19.82
C GLN A 58 -12.96 8.11 20.33
N GLY A 59 -13.34 8.20 21.61
CA GLY A 59 -13.51 9.43 22.38
C GLY A 59 -12.20 10.13 22.73
N ASP A 60 -12.32 11.18 23.54
CA ASP A 60 -11.16 11.94 24.02
C ASP A 60 -10.34 11.12 25.03
N GLY A 61 -9.02 11.34 25.03
CA GLY A 61 -8.09 10.49 25.79
C GLY A 61 -7.81 9.12 25.17
N GLY A 62 -8.45 8.77 24.04
CA GLY A 62 -8.25 7.51 23.34
C GLY A 62 -9.19 6.38 23.79
N THR A 63 -10.09 6.65 24.73
CA THR A 63 -11.13 5.73 25.20
C THR A 63 -12.07 5.34 24.06
N TRP A 64 -12.48 4.07 24.00
CA TRP A 64 -13.49 3.61 23.05
C TRP A 64 -14.87 3.67 23.70
N VAL A 65 -15.88 4.08 22.93
CA VAL A 65 -17.26 4.25 23.40
C VAL A 65 -18.19 3.60 22.39
N VAL A 66 -19.21 2.89 22.87
CA VAL A 66 -20.22 2.26 22.02
C VAL A 66 -21.15 3.34 21.42
N PHE A 67 -21.55 3.21 20.15
CA PHE A 67 -22.61 4.08 19.61
C PHE A 67 -23.96 3.77 20.28
N SER A 68 -24.86 4.75 20.41
CA SER A 68 -26.19 4.49 20.98
C SER A 68 -26.93 3.38 20.20
N PRO A 69 -27.83 2.59 20.82
CA PRO A 69 -28.46 1.42 20.17
C PRO A 69 -29.13 1.75 18.83
N GLN A 70 -29.75 2.92 18.73
CA GLN A 70 -30.42 3.41 17.52
C GLN A 70 -29.41 3.72 16.40
N LEU A 71 -28.30 4.38 16.75
CA LEU A 71 -27.21 4.66 15.80
C LEU A 71 -26.53 3.36 15.37
N ASN A 72 -26.26 2.46 16.32
CA ASN A 72 -25.67 1.15 16.07
C ASN A 72 -26.48 0.35 15.03
N THR A 73 -27.81 0.30 15.21
CA THR A 73 -28.75 -0.32 14.27
C THR A 73 -28.63 0.27 12.86
N LEU A 74 -28.65 1.61 12.73
CA LEU A 74 -28.53 2.29 11.44
C LEU A 74 -27.18 2.06 10.76
N ILE A 75 -26.09 2.02 11.54
CA ILE A 75 -24.74 1.82 11.03
C ILE A 75 -24.58 0.37 10.54
N SER A 76 -25.00 -0.62 11.34
CA SER A 76 -24.96 -2.04 10.95
C SER A 76 -25.84 -2.33 9.73
N GLN A 77 -27.06 -1.77 9.64
CA GLN A 77 -27.90 -1.90 8.43
C GLN A 77 -27.28 -1.26 7.19
N ALA A 78 -26.58 -0.14 7.33
CA ALA A 78 -25.87 0.48 6.21
C ALA A 78 -24.69 -0.38 5.75
N PHE A 79 -23.93 -0.94 6.69
CA PHE A 79 -22.82 -1.84 6.40
C PHE A 79 -23.29 -3.15 5.74
N SER A 80 -24.29 -3.83 6.30
CA SER A 80 -24.81 -5.10 5.74
C SER A 80 -25.48 -4.94 4.38
N SER A 81 -26.02 -3.75 4.07
CA SER A 81 -26.50 -3.40 2.72
C SER A 81 -25.37 -3.01 1.74
N GLY A 82 -24.10 -3.23 2.09
CA GLY A 82 -22.95 -3.00 1.21
C GLY A 82 -22.66 -1.51 0.95
N LYS A 83 -23.21 -0.60 1.76
CA LYS A 83 -22.85 0.82 1.65
C LYS A 83 -21.44 1.03 2.17
N ARG A 84 -20.82 2.12 1.71
CA ARG A 84 -19.43 2.47 2.03
C ARG A 84 -19.31 3.54 3.09
N SER A 85 -20.38 4.30 3.28
CA SER A 85 -20.54 5.21 4.41
C SER A 85 -22.02 5.38 4.76
N VAL A 86 -22.29 5.93 5.93
CA VAL A 86 -23.62 6.29 6.41
C VAL A 86 -23.56 7.61 7.17
N THR A 87 -24.53 8.50 6.94
CA THR A 87 -24.68 9.72 7.76
C THR A 87 -25.67 9.45 8.87
N VAL A 88 -25.29 9.75 10.10
CA VAL A 88 -26.08 9.55 11.32
C VAL A 88 -26.14 10.81 12.17
N HIS A 89 -27.21 10.95 12.94
CA HIS A 89 -27.54 12.16 13.69
C HIS A 89 -27.65 11.85 15.20
N PRO A 90 -26.55 11.97 15.97
CA PRO A 90 -26.54 11.61 17.39
C PRO A 90 -27.26 12.64 18.29
N ALA A 91 -27.46 13.87 17.81
CA ALA A 91 -28.20 14.92 18.50
C ALA A 91 -28.69 15.96 17.48
N GLU A 92 -29.64 16.82 17.88
CA GLU A 92 -30.11 17.93 17.05
C GLU A 92 -28.93 18.84 16.65
N GLY A 93 -28.84 19.15 15.36
CA GLY A 93 -27.74 19.93 14.80
C GLY A 93 -26.40 19.19 14.68
N ILE A 94 -26.27 17.92 15.10
CA ILE A 94 -25.05 17.12 14.88
C ILE A 94 -25.26 16.12 13.74
N SER A 95 -24.29 16.04 12.84
CA SER A 95 -24.29 15.14 11.69
C SER A 95 -22.90 14.51 11.55
N LEU A 96 -22.83 13.19 11.62
CA LEU A 96 -21.61 12.39 11.53
C LEU A 96 -21.70 11.44 10.34
N GLN A 97 -20.75 11.50 9.41
CA GLN A 97 -20.58 10.49 8.37
C GLN A 97 -19.61 9.42 8.86
N VAL A 98 -20.07 8.17 8.99
CA VAL A 98 -19.24 7.00 9.31
C VAL A 98 -18.80 6.36 7.98
N ASP A 99 -17.50 6.31 7.73
CA ASP A 99 -16.86 5.73 6.53
C ASP A 99 -16.29 4.34 6.87
N PHE A 100 -16.86 3.31 6.26
CA PHE A 100 -16.49 1.90 6.49
C PHE A 100 -15.21 1.49 5.78
N THR A 101 -14.78 2.24 4.76
CA THR A 101 -13.53 1.97 4.04
C THR A 101 -12.33 2.58 4.78
N LYS A 102 -12.50 3.76 5.39
CA LYS A 102 -11.48 4.43 6.19
C LYS A 102 -11.49 4.03 7.67
N MET A 103 -12.58 3.42 8.15
CA MET A 103 -12.85 3.16 9.57
C MET A 103 -12.78 4.44 10.41
N MET A 104 -13.40 5.52 9.91
CA MET A 104 -13.45 6.83 10.56
C MET A 104 -14.88 7.39 10.56
N GLN A 105 -15.28 8.05 11.64
CA GLN A 105 -16.40 9.01 11.61
C GLN A 105 -15.86 10.42 11.32
N LYS A 106 -16.63 11.23 10.60
CA LYS A 106 -16.36 12.65 10.31
C LYS A 106 -17.59 13.49 10.64
N ASN A 107 -17.44 14.52 11.46
CA ASN A 107 -18.48 15.53 11.64
C ASN A 107 -18.61 16.36 10.34
N THR A 108 -19.80 16.38 9.75
CA THR A 108 -20.02 16.98 8.42
C THR A 108 -20.02 18.51 8.43
N GLN A 109 -20.04 19.15 9.61
CA GLN A 109 -20.00 20.60 9.78
C GLN A 109 -18.61 21.09 10.19
N SER A 110 -17.98 20.47 11.19
CA SER A 110 -16.66 20.88 11.69
C SER A 110 -15.49 20.20 10.98
N GLY A 111 -15.75 19.17 10.19
CA GLY A 111 -14.72 18.35 9.52
C GLY A 111 -13.94 17.43 10.46
N PHE A 112 -14.15 17.52 11.78
CA PHE A 112 -13.42 16.76 12.80
C PHE A 112 -13.65 15.25 12.63
N GLN A 113 -12.58 14.45 12.71
CA GLN A 113 -12.62 13.00 12.50
C GLN A 113 -12.21 12.21 13.74
N ARG A 114 -12.82 11.03 13.95
CA ARG A 114 -12.45 10.06 15.00
C ARG A 114 -12.46 8.65 14.44
N PRO A 115 -11.55 7.75 14.85
CA PRO A 115 -11.61 6.33 14.51
C PRO A 115 -12.93 5.68 14.93
N VAL A 116 -13.38 4.72 14.12
CA VAL A 116 -14.42 3.74 14.47
C VAL A 116 -13.87 2.32 14.32
N ARG A 117 -14.47 1.36 15.00
CA ARG A 117 -14.18 -0.08 14.83
C ARG A 117 -15.46 -0.90 14.97
N LEU A 118 -15.42 -2.11 14.41
CA LEU A 118 -16.42 -3.13 14.68
C LEU A 118 -15.95 -3.99 15.85
N ALA A 119 -16.85 -4.29 16.78
CA ALA A 119 -16.68 -5.34 17.77
C ALA A 119 -17.73 -6.43 17.50
N VAL A 120 -17.26 -7.67 17.33
CA VAL A 120 -18.09 -8.86 17.04
C VAL A 120 -18.47 -9.56 18.34
N GLN A 121 -19.69 -10.05 18.43
CA GLN A 121 -20.21 -10.73 19.60
C GLN A 121 -19.86 -12.22 19.58
N ASN A 122 -19.55 -12.76 20.75
CA ASN A 122 -19.53 -14.19 21.01
C ASN A 122 -20.00 -14.40 22.45
N GLU A 123 -21.02 -15.25 22.63
CA GLU A 123 -21.79 -15.36 23.88
C GLU A 123 -22.25 -13.96 24.37
N ASP A 124 -22.02 -13.64 25.64
CA ASP A 124 -22.37 -12.36 26.26
C ASP A 124 -21.25 -11.30 26.14
N GLN A 125 -20.24 -11.51 25.29
CA GLN A 125 -19.05 -10.66 25.20
C GLN A 125 -18.75 -10.16 23.78
N PHE A 126 -18.24 -8.93 23.69
CA PHE A 126 -17.82 -8.30 22.44
C PHE A 126 -16.30 -8.32 22.30
N PHE A 127 -15.80 -8.66 21.11
CA PHE A 127 -14.38 -8.80 20.80
C PHE A 127 -14.00 -7.98 19.58
N VAL A 128 -12.74 -7.55 19.52
CA VAL A 128 -12.18 -6.76 18.41
C VAL A 128 -11.01 -7.54 17.81
N TRP A 129 -11.08 -7.77 16.50
CA TRP A 129 -9.98 -8.31 15.72
C TRP A 129 -8.95 -7.21 15.41
N GLN A 130 -7.68 -7.49 15.67
CA GLN A 130 -6.58 -6.53 15.56
C GLN A 130 -5.33 -7.20 15.00
N TRP A 131 -4.44 -6.40 14.41
CA TRP A 131 -3.11 -6.82 13.98
C TRP A 131 -2.02 -5.97 14.62
N GLN A 132 -0.84 -6.59 14.80
CA GLN A 132 0.30 -5.94 15.44
C GLN A 132 1.17 -5.21 14.40
N THR A 133 1.42 -3.94 14.65
CA THR A 133 2.34 -3.12 13.86
C THR A 133 3.80 -3.41 14.24
N ASP A 134 4.73 -2.85 13.46
CA ASP A 134 6.16 -3.00 13.72
C ASP A 134 6.67 -2.21 14.94
N ASP A 135 5.82 -1.43 15.63
CA ASP A 135 6.12 -0.79 16.92
C ASP A 135 5.44 -1.46 18.13
N HIS A 136 4.79 -2.62 17.91
CA HIS A 136 3.99 -3.38 18.87
C HIS A 136 2.65 -2.72 19.30
N SER A 137 2.24 -1.59 18.71
CA SER A 137 0.85 -1.16 18.78
C SER A 137 -0.07 -2.13 18.04
N TRP A 138 -1.33 -2.19 18.47
CA TRP A 138 -2.38 -2.99 17.86
C TRP A 138 -3.35 -2.07 17.11
N ILE A 139 -3.64 -2.40 15.86
CA ILE A 139 -4.58 -1.67 15.00
C ILE A 139 -5.78 -2.60 14.72
N PRO A 140 -7.04 -2.15 14.96
CA PRO A 140 -8.22 -2.89 14.54
C PRO A 140 -8.26 -3.13 13.04
N TYR A 141 -8.77 -4.30 12.65
CA TYR A 141 -9.13 -4.54 11.25
C TYR A 141 -10.35 -3.70 10.83
N ASP A 142 -10.55 -3.57 9.52
CA ASP A 142 -11.83 -3.12 8.97
C ASP A 142 -12.97 -4.10 9.32
N ALA A 143 -14.20 -3.63 9.14
CA ALA A 143 -15.40 -4.37 9.53
C ALA A 143 -15.59 -5.66 8.70
N GLU A 144 -15.29 -5.64 7.40
CA GLU A 144 -15.42 -6.81 6.52
C GLU A 144 -14.45 -7.92 6.91
N THR A 145 -13.18 -7.57 7.14
CA THR A 145 -12.17 -8.50 7.65
C THR A 145 -12.54 -9.01 9.05
N SER A 146 -13.04 -8.14 9.94
CA SER A 146 -13.43 -8.53 11.30
C SER A 146 -14.56 -9.56 11.33
N VAL A 147 -15.60 -9.38 10.49
CA VAL A 147 -16.68 -10.37 10.31
C VAL A 147 -16.13 -11.65 9.69
N THR A 148 -15.26 -11.55 8.68
CA THR A 148 -14.67 -12.72 8.01
C THR A 148 -13.85 -13.58 8.96
N LEU A 149 -13.03 -12.97 9.82
CA LEU A 149 -12.21 -13.68 10.82
C LEU A 149 -13.08 -14.31 11.91
N GLU A 150 -14.14 -13.65 12.36
CA GLU A 150 -15.05 -14.23 13.35
C GLU A 150 -15.85 -15.39 12.76
N THR A 151 -16.36 -15.26 11.53
CA THR A 151 -17.10 -16.33 10.83
C THR A 151 -16.21 -17.56 10.62
N ALA A 152 -14.95 -17.36 10.22
CA ALA A 152 -13.97 -18.44 10.09
C ALA A 152 -13.69 -19.11 11.45
N LEU A 153 -13.48 -18.31 12.52
CA LEU A 153 -13.26 -18.84 13.87
C LEU A 153 -14.45 -19.66 14.38
N GLN A 154 -15.68 -19.16 14.18
CA GLN A 154 -16.93 -19.85 14.54
C GLN A 154 -17.17 -21.13 13.72
N SER A 155 -16.60 -21.22 12.51
CA SER A 155 -16.65 -22.39 11.63
C SER A 155 -15.50 -23.39 11.86
N GLU A 156 -14.64 -23.13 12.86
CA GLU A 156 -13.37 -23.85 13.11
C GLU A 156 -12.35 -23.82 11.95
N ASP A 157 -12.51 -22.89 11.00
CA ASP A 157 -11.60 -22.69 9.88
C ASP A 157 -10.28 -22.09 10.36
N LYS A 158 -9.20 -22.87 10.28
CA LYS A 158 -7.86 -22.46 10.76
C LYS A 158 -7.14 -21.49 9.82
N LEU A 159 -7.58 -21.39 8.56
CA LEU A 159 -6.88 -20.66 7.51
C LEU A 159 -7.89 -19.95 6.60
N VAL A 160 -7.91 -18.62 6.62
CA VAL A 160 -8.79 -17.82 5.73
C VAL A 160 -7.96 -16.85 4.90
N THR A 161 -8.30 -16.68 3.63
CA THR A 161 -7.62 -15.70 2.75
C THR A 161 -8.49 -14.44 2.63
N VAL A 162 -7.91 -13.28 2.91
CA VAL A 162 -8.57 -11.97 2.84
C VAL A 162 -7.76 -10.99 2.01
N ASN A 163 -8.41 -9.96 1.45
CA ASN A 163 -7.74 -8.91 0.68
C ASN A 163 -7.70 -7.62 1.50
N LEU A 164 -6.49 -7.21 1.92
CA LEU A 164 -6.28 -5.96 2.64
C LEU A 164 -5.61 -4.96 1.70
N ARG A 165 -6.34 -3.90 1.34
CA ARG A 165 -5.84 -2.77 0.53
C ARG A 165 -5.23 -3.18 -0.83
N GLY A 166 -5.75 -4.25 -1.45
CA GLY A 166 -5.28 -4.78 -2.73
C GLY A 166 -4.22 -5.89 -2.61
N LEU A 167 -3.79 -6.23 -1.40
CA LEU A 167 -2.83 -7.31 -1.13
C LEU A 167 -3.56 -8.51 -0.51
N GLN A 168 -3.28 -9.72 -1.01
CA GLN A 168 -3.86 -10.95 -0.45
C GLN A 168 -3.05 -11.44 0.76
N TYR A 169 -3.73 -11.63 1.88
CA TYR A 169 -3.19 -12.19 3.12
C TYR A 169 -3.87 -13.52 3.44
N THR A 170 -3.07 -14.50 3.85
CA THR A 170 -3.54 -15.70 4.53
C THR A 170 -3.51 -15.45 6.03
N MET A 171 -4.64 -15.66 6.69
CA MET A 171 -4.82 -15.50 8.14
C MET A 171 -4.87 -16.89 8.76
N ASP A 172 -3.82 -17.24 9.49
CA ASP A 172 -3.72 -18.46 10.28
C ASP A 172 -4.28 -18.18 11.67
N LEU A 173 -5.52 -18.64 11.90
CA LEU A 173 -6.23 -18.48 13.18
C LEU A 173 -5.75 -19.49 14.24
N GLY A 174 -5.00 -20.53 13.86
CA GLY A 174 -4.40 -21.47 14.80
C GLY A 174 -3.12 -20.92 15.42
N ASN A 175 -2.27 -20.28 14.61
CA ASN A 175 -1.04 -19.63 15.06
C ASN A 175 -1.19 -18.14 15.39
N MET A 176 -2.37 -17.56 15.13
CA MET A 176 -2.68 -16.13 15.28
C MET A 176 -1.69 -15.24 14.51
N VAL A 177 -1.50 -15.56 13.22
CA VAL A 177 -0.61 -14.85 12.29
C VAL A 177 -1.33 -14.46 11.00
N GLN A 178 -1.20 -13.21 10.56
CA GLN A 178 -1.45 -12.83 9.16
C GLN A 178 -0.15 -12.99 8.34
N LYS A 179 -0.29 -13.44 7.09
CA LYS A 179 0.83 -13.68 6.19
C LYS A 179 0.51 -13.15 4.78
N ASN A 180 1.31 -12.21 4.28
CA ASN A 180 1.17 -11.78 2.89
C ASN A 180 1.52 -12.95 1.94
N THR A 181 0.60 -13.28 1.04
CA THR A 181 0.75 -14.41 0.10
C THR A 181 1.92 -14.26 -0.87
N GLN A 182 2.25 -13.02 -1.26
CA GLN A 182 3.33 -12.69 -2.18
C GLN A 182 4.67 -12.57 -1.45
N THR A 183 4.75 -11.68 -0.45
CA THR A 183 6.02 -11.35 0.22
C THR A 183 6.44 -12.36 1.29
N GLN A 184 5.53 -13.26 1.68
CA GLN A 184 5.68 -14.19 2.81
C GLN A 184 5.97 -13.47 4.13
N TYR A 185 5.71 -12.16 4.23
CA TYR A 185 5.88 -11.37 5.44
C TYR A 185 4.74 -11.64 6.42
N GLU A 186 5.06 -11.77 7.70
CA GLU A 186 4.14 -12.21 8.75
C GLU A 186 3.98 -11.14 9.84
N ARG A 187 2.76 -11.00 10.37
CA ARG A 187 2.45 -10.16 11.55
C ARG A 187 1.54 -10.94 12.50
N GLN A 188 1.66 -10.66 13.79
CA GLN A 188 0.75 -11.21 14.80
C GLN A 188 -0.64 -10.60 14.66
N ILE A 189 -1.68 -11.41 14.88
CA ILE A 189 -3.08 -10.98 14.99
C ILE A 189 -3.62 -11.35 16.37
N GLN A 190 -4.66 -10.66 16.82
CA GLN A 190 -5.35 -11.02 18.07
C GLN A 190 -6.84 -10.76 17.97
N ARG A 191 -7.60 -11.52 18.77
CA ARG A 191 -9.01 -11.31 19.07
C ARG A 191 -9.10 -10.90 20.54
N SER A 192 -9.12 -9.59 20.80
CA SER A 192 -9.09 -9.03 22.16
C SER A 192 -10.51 -8.69 22.63
N LEU A 193 -10.82 -8.88 23.91
CA LEU A 193 -12.07 -8.40 24.52
C LEU A 193 -12.21 -6.88 24.30
N SER A 194 -13.41 -6.42 23.96
CA SER A 194 -13.69 -4.99 23.84
C SER A 194 -13.75 -4.33 25.21
N VAL A 195 -12.94 -3.28 25.37
CA VAL A 195 -12.90 -2.41 26.55
C VAL A 195 -13.59 -1.07 26.28
N ALA A 196 -14.61 -1.05 25.42
CA ALA A 196 -15.37 0.17 25.15
C ALA A 196 -16.41 0.44 26.24
N ASP A 197 -16.48 1.68 26.69
CA ASP A 197 -17.49 2.16 27.62
C ASP A 197 -18.87 2.11 26.96
N ASP A 198 -19.85 1.56 27.68
CA ASP A 198 -21.24 1.49 27.21
C ASP A 198 -21.83 2.90 27.03
N TYR A 199 -22.78 3.01 26.10
CA TYR A 199 -23.49 4.26 25.87
C TYR A 199 -24.41 4.60 27.06
N VAL A 200 -24.08 5.68 27.78
CA VAL A 200 -24.94 6.23 28.83
C VAL A 200 -25.84 7.31 28.24
N GLU A 201 -27.14 7.01 28.16
CA GLU A 201 -28.15 7.96 27.69
C GLU A 201 -28.35 9.09 28.74
N PRO A 202 -28.26 10.38 28.36
CA PRO A 202 -28.33 11.47 29.31
C PRO A 202 -29.75 11.64 29.87
N GLN A 203 -29.97 11.20 31.11
CA GLN A 203 -31.26 11.36 31.80
C GLN A 203 -31.65 12.84 31.93
N SER A 204 -32.82 13.19 31.42
CA SER A 204 -33.40 14.54 31.51
C SER A 204 -33.70 14.92 32.96
N GLN A 205 -32.84 15.75 33.56
CA GLN A 205 -33.01 16.21 34.94
C GLN A 205 -34.16 17.24 35.04
N ASN A 206 -35.20 16.88 35.78
CA ASN A 206 -36.24 17.82 36.20
C ASN A 206 -35.65 18.93 37.08
N ILE A 207 -35.92 20.18 36.72
CA ILE A 207 -35.45 21.35 37.46
C ILE A 207 -36.32 21.52 38.72
N SER A 208 -35.71 21.47 39.91
CA SER A 208 -36.30 21.98 41.15
C SER A 208 -35.26 22.79 41.94
N ASN A 209 -35.71 23.87 42.59
CA ASN A 209 -34.87 25.02 42.93
C ASN A 209 -33.99 24.88 44.20
N GLY A 210 -32.66 25.03 44.02
CA GLY A 210 -31.72 25.71 44.95
C GLY A 210 -31.41 25.05 46.31
N PRO A 211 -30.50 25.66 47.14
CA PRO A 211 -29.71 26.87 46.91
C PRO A 211 -28.17 26.66 46.93
N SER A 212 -27.42 27.69 46.52
CA SER A 212 -25.95 27.71 46.37
C SER A 212 -25.14 27.60 47.67
N VAL A 213 -24.06 26.80 47.67
CA VAL A 213 -22.91 26.94 48.59
C VAL A 213 -21.57 26.82 47.83
N LYS A 214 -20.53 27.43 48.39
CA LYS A 214 -19.28 27.87 47.73
C LYS A 214 -18.22 26.75 47.53
N ARG A 215 -17.39 26.89 46.49
CA ARG A 215 -16.12 26.14 46.33
C ARG A 215 -15.13 26.42 47.48
N PRO A 216 -14.34 25.40 47.89
CA PRO A 216 -12.95 25.57 48.28
C PRO A 216 -11.97 25.02 47.22
N ARG A 217 -10.67 25.19 47.46
CA ARG A 217 -9.58 25.10 46.46
C ARG A 217 -8.87 23.75 46.43
N LYS A 218 -8.17 23.49 45.31
CA LYS A 218 -7.15 22.45 45.18
C LYS A 218 -5.99 22.66 46.15
N SER A 219 -5.43 21.56 46.65
CA SER A 219 -4.08 21.47 47.21
C SER A 219 -3.39 20.24 46.60
N ALA A 220 -2.16 20.40 46.13
CA ALA A 220 -1.36 19.32 45.55
C ALA A 220 -0.52 18.63 46.63
N VAL A 221 -0.25 17.33 46.46
CA VAL A 221 0.79 16.59 47.19
C VAL A 221 1.56 15.72 46.18
N SER A 222 2.82 15.44 46.50
CA SER A 222 3.90 14.97 45.66
C SER A 222 3.91 13.46 45.38
N MET A 223 4.74 13.09 44.40
CA MET A 223 5.19 11.73 44.12
C MET A 223 6.28 11.34 45.12
N ASP A 224 6.29 10.09 45.56
CA ASP A 224 7.46 9.41 46.12
C ASP A 224 7.65 8.07 45.39
N ASN A 225 8.91 7.70 45.15
CA ASN A 225 9.30 6.43 44.53
C ASN A 225 9.53 5.37 45.60
N GLU A 226 9.12 4.13 45.37
CA GLU A 226 9.84 2.96 45.89
C GLU A 226 9.98 1.88 44.79
N GLU A 227 11.17 1.29 44.72
CA GLU A 227 11.50 0.14 43.88
C GLU A 227 11.27 -1.14 44.69
N GLU A 228 10.77 -2.21 44.07
CA GLU A 228 11.00 -3.56 44.61
C GLU A 228 11.29 -4.59 43.49
N GLU A 229 12.39 -5.32 43.65
CA GLU A 229 12.68 -6.52 42.87
C GLU A 229 11.86 -7.71 43.40
N SER A 230 11.39 -8.60 42.51
CA SER A 230 11.28 -10.02 42.90
C SER A 230 11.56 -10.96 41.72
N LYS A 231 12.22 -12.08 42.03
CA LYS A 231 12.65 -13.11 41.08
C LYS A 231 11.71 -14.32 41.15
N GLY A 232 11.45 -14.94 40.00
CA GLY A 232 10.84 -16.28 39.94
C GLY A 232 10.96 -16.90 38.54
N GLY A 233 11.64 -18.05 38.43
CA GLY A 233 11.46 -18.96 37.29
C GLY A 233 10.18 -19.80 37.46
N ILE A 234 9.86 -20.81 36.65
CA ILE A 234 10.72 -21.89 36.12
C ILE A 234 9.89 -22.69 35.07
N MET A 235 10.54 -23.22 34.00
CA MET A 235 10.08 -24.27 33.04
C MET A 235 8.74 -24.04 32.26
N GLY A 236 8.57 -24.47 31.01
CA GLY A 236 9.47 -25.16 30.08
C GLY A 236 9.02 -26.56 29.69
N HIS A 237 8.11 -26.69 28.70
CA HIS A 237 7.81 -27.97 28.03
C HIS A 237 7.67 -27.80 26.51
N GLN A 238 8.26 -28.73 25.77
CA GLN A 238 8.14 -28.88 24.32
C GLN A 238 7.12 -29.98 24.00
N ALA A 239 6.37 -29.82 22.92
CA ALA A 239 5.75 -30.94 22.20
C ALA A 239 5.73 -30.63 20.70
N SER A 240 6.03 -31.62 19.87
CA SER A 240 6.20 -31.48 18.42
C SER A 240 5.57 -32.66 17.69
N ALA A 241 4.71 -32.41 16.71
CA ALA A 241 4.28 -33.39 15.72
C ALA A 241 3.85 -32.66 14.43
N PRO A 242 4.08 -33.24 13.23
CA PRO A 242 3.83 -32.57 11.95
C PRO A 242 2.41 -32.84 11.41
N SER A 243 1.93 -31.98 10.49
CA SER A 243 0.73 -32.26 9.70
C SER A 243 0.95 -32.00 8.21
N THR A 244 0.19 -32.73 7.39
CA THR A 244 0.38 -32.92 5.95
C THR A 244 -0.33 -31.85 5.13
N ALA A 245 0.22 -31.47 3.98
CA ALA A 245 -0.43 -30.53 3.07
C ALA A 245 -1.59 -31.17 2.28
N MET A 246 -2.68 -30.41 2.11
CA MET A 246 -3.67 -30.63 1.05
C MET A 246 -3.98 -29.33 0.33
N THR A 247 -4.14 -29.41 -0.99
CA THR A 247 -4.38 -28.31 -1.91
C THR A 247 -5.87 -27.96 -1.95
N CYS A 248 -6.22 -26.67 -2.02
CA CYS A 248 -7.60 -26.23 -2.24
C CYS A 248 -7.67 -25.14 -3.34
N VAL A 249 -8.76 -25.14 -4.10
CA VAL A 249 -8.96 -24.35 -5.32
C VAL A 249 -9.75 -23.07 -4.99
N VAL A 250 -9.27 -21.93 -5.48
CA VAL A 250 -9.87 -20.61 -5.20
C VAL A 250 -10.91 -20.24 -6.26
N ARG A 251 -12.10 -19.80 -5.85
CA ARG A 251 -13.06 -19.09 -6.71
C ARG A 251 -13.11 -17.61 -6.35
N SER A 252 -12.92 -16.75 -7.35
CA SER A 252 -12.88 -15.29 -7.20
C SER A 252 -14.26 -14.65 -7.22
N VAL A 253 -14.49 -13.66 -6.34
CA VAL A 253 -15.61 -12.70 -6.41
C VAL A 253 -15.02 -11.30 -6.30
N SER A 254 -15.47 -10.39 -7.18
CA SER A 254 -14.94 -9.04 -7.38
C SER A 254 -15.75 -7.97 -6.61
N VAL A 255 -15.08 -6.99 -5.99
CA VAL A 255 -15.69 -5.86 -5.25
C VAL A 255 -14.96 -4.53 -5.57
N PRO A 256 -15.64 -3.35 -5.69
CA PRO A 256 -15.06 -2.18 -6.38
C PRO A 256 -14.47 -1.05 -5.50
N ASN A 257 -13.26 -0.61 -5.88
CA ASN A 257 -12.67 0.75 -5.79
C ASN A 257 -12.76 1.59 -4.50
N SER A 258 -11.76 1.45 -3.61
CA SER A 258 -11.33 2.49 -2.64
C SER A 258 -10.93 3.82 -3.36
N PRO A 259 -10.95 5.03 -2.73
CA PRO A 259 -10.76 6.28 -3.48
C PRO A 259 -9.31 6.47 -3.95
N VAL A 260 -9.08 6.01 -5.18
CA VAL A 260 -7.87 6.28 -5.97
C VAL A 260 -7.79 7.78 -6.24
N LEU A 261 -6.59 8.37 -6.18
CA LEU A 261 -6.40 9.68 -6.78
C LEU A 261 -6.46 9.54 -8.31
N ASP A 262 -7.56 10.00 -8.88
CA ASP A 262 -7.73 10.09 -10.32
C ASP A 262 -6.71 11.08 -10.93
N VAL A 263 -5.73 10.53 -11.67
CA VAL A 263 -4.68 11.29 -12.38
C VAL A 263 -5.28 12.06 -13.56
N GLU A 264 -6.32 11.52 -14.20
CA GLU A 264 -7.06 12.16 -15.27
C GLU A 264 -7.89 13.35 -14.75
N LEU A 265 -8.43 13.27 -13.54
CA LEU A 265 -9.05 14.40 -12.85
C LEU A 265 -8.01 15.47 -12.47
N LEU A 266 -6.79 15.08 -12.05
CA LEU A 266 -5.70 16.01 -11.74
C LEU A 266 -5.27 16.83 -12.96
N ILE A 267 -5.03 16.17 -14.09
CA ILE A 267 -4.66 16.84 -15.33
C ILE A 267 -5.76 17.82 -15.75
N SER A 268 -7.01 17.34 -15.83
CA SER A 268 -8.17 18.17 -16.19
C SER A 268 -8.38 19.36 -15.24
N ALA A 269 -8.12 19.19 -13.94
CA ALA A 269 -8.22 20.28 -12.97
C ALA A 269 -7.12 21.34 -13.16
N VAL A 270 -5.88 20.94 -13.45
CA VAL A 270 -4.74 21.86 -13.67
C VAL A 270 -4.90 22.63 -14.99
N GLU A 271 -5.33 21.96 -16.06
CA GLU A 271 -5.55 22.56 -17.38
C GLU A 271 -6.51 23.77 -17.32
N GLN A 272 -7.53 23.72 -16.46
CA GLN A 272 -8.51 24.80 -16.25
C GLN A 272 -7.94 26.09 -15.64
N TYR A 273 -6.67 26.09 -15.19
CA TYR A 273 -6.00 27.28 -14.66
C TYR A 273 -4.69 27.54 -15.39
N PRO A 274 -4.71 28.24 -16.55
CA PRO A 274 -3.52 28.56 -17.37
C PRO A 274 -2.36 29.17 -16.56
N ALA A 275 -2.67 30.01 -15.56
CA ALA A 275 -1.70 30.55 -14.62
C ALA A 275 -0.81 29.50 -13.92
N LEU A 276 -1.15 28.20 -13.93
CA LEU A 276 -0.30 27.13 -13.39
C LEU A 276 0.74 26.59 -14.38
N TRP A 277 0.43 26.59 -15.68
CA TRP A 277 1.16 25.81 -16.69
C TRP A 277 1.51 26.60 -17.97
N ASP A 278 0.68 27.55 -18.41
CA ASP A 278 0.93 28.40 -19.57
C ASP A 278 1.88 29.56 -19.21
N THR A 279 3.09 29.55 -19.78
CA THR A 279 4.11 30.58 -19.51
C THR A 279 3.83 31.94 -20.18
N ALA A 280 2.90 31.98 -21.14
CA ALA A 280 2.44 33.19 -21.83
C ALA A 280 1.25 33.86 -21.12
N ASP A 281 0.59 33.17 -20.19
CA ASP A 281 -0.47 33.73 -19.38
C ASP A 281 0.07 34.82 -18.42
N ASN A 282 -0.64 35.95 -18.34
CA ASN A 282 -0.19 37.10 -17.54
C ASN A 282 -0.14 36.80 -16.04
N ASP A 283 -1.04 35.95 -15.54
CA ASP A 283 -1.12 35.56 -14.13
C ASP A 283 -0.08 34.46 -13.78
N TYR A 284 0.58 33.83 -14.76
CA TYR A 284 1.63 32.83 -14.53
C TYR A 284 2.83 33.38 -13.74
N LYS A 285 3.11 34.69 -13.83
CA LYS A 285 4.17 35.33 -13.02
C LYS A 285 3.67 35.79 -11.65
N GLU A 286 2.36 35.79 -11.41
CA GLU A 286 1.77 36.22 -10.14
C GLU A 286 1.67 35.07 -9.12
N LYS A 287 2.54 35.12 -8.11
CA LYS A 287 2.60 34.11 -7.02
C LYS A 287 1.24 33.89 -6.32
N ASN A 288 0.46 34.95 -6.13
CA ASN A 288 -0.84 34.86 -5.44
C ASN A 288 -1.90 34.17 -6.31
N LYS A 289 -1.92 34.43 -7.62
CA LYS A 289 -2.80 33.77 -8.58
C LYS A 289 -2.47 32.29 -8.74
N LYS A 290 -1.18 31.94 -8.86
CA LYS A 290 -0.70 30.55 -8.80
C LYS A 290 -1.11 29.83 -7.52
N SER A 291 -1.00 30.50 -6.37
CA SER A 291 -1.42 29.93 -5.08
C SER A 291 -2.93 29.69 -5.01
N TYR A 292 -3.74 30.61 -5.55
CA TYR A 292 -5.19 30.47 -5.63
C TYR A 292 -5.62 29.34 -6.59
N ALA A 293 -5.01 29.27 -7.78
CA ALA A 293 -5.29 28.22 -8.75
C ALA A 293 -4.96 26.82 -8.20
N TRP A 294 -3.78 26.63 -7.57
CA TRP A 294 -3.45 25.36 -6.91
C TRP A 294 -4.40 25.00 -5.77
N ILE A 295 -4.99 26.00 -5.08
CA ILE A 295 -6.05 25.77 -4.09
C ILE A 295 -7.32 25.23 -4.76
N GLN A 296 -7.79 25.81 -5.87
CA GLN A 296 -8.98 25.31 -6.57
C GLN A 296 -8.77 23.90 -7.16
N VAL A 297 -7.60 23.65 -7.75
CA VAL A 297 -7.19 22.30 -8.19
C VAL A 297 -7.23 21.31 -7.04
N SER A 298 -6.71 21.70 -5.86
CA SER A 298 -6.69 20.80 -4.70
C SER A 298 -8.09 20.53 -4.13
N LYS A 299 -8.98 21.52 -4.07
CA LYS A 299 -10.39 21.32 -3.70
C LYS A 299 -11.15 20.38 -4.63
N ARG A 300 -10.80 20.38 -5.92
CA ARG A 300 -11.42 19.52 -6.94
C ARG A 300 -10.94 18.07 -6.89
N LEU A 301 -9.75 17.83 -6.37
CA LEU A 301 -9.13 16.50 -6.28
C LEU A 301 -9.29 15.83 -4.94
N PHE A 302 -9.66 16.60 -3.92
CA PHE A 302 -9.89 16.14 -2.58
C PHE A 302 -11.10 16.90 -2.03
N GLU A 303 -12.26 16.23 -2.01
CA GLU A 303 -13.51 16.80 -1.46
C GLU A 303 -13.33 17.32 -0.02
N ASP A 304 -12.38 16.71 0.71
CA ASP A 304 -12.01 17.05 2.09
C ASP A 304 -10.96 18.19 2.22
N PHE A 305 -10.47 18.80 1.13
CA PHE A 305 -9.28 19.68 1.15
C PHE A 305 -9.38 20.84 2.15
N GLU A 306 -10.54 21.48 2.26
CA GLU A 306 -10.76 22.60 3.20
C GLU A 306 -10.77 22.17 4.68
N THR A 307 -11.01 20.89 4.95
CA THR A 307 -11.08 20.33 6.32
C THR A 307 -9.74 19.82 6.86
N HIS A 308 -8.67 19.86 6.05
CA HIS A 308 -7.31 19.49 6.46
C HIS A 308 -6.59 20.66 7.17
N SER A 309 -5.67 20.35 8.10
CA SER A 309 -4.87 21.39 8.78
C SER A 309 -3.95 22.14 7.80
N GLU A 310 -3.53 23.36 8.12
CA GLU A 310 -2.62 24.13 7.25
C GLU A 310 -1.32 23.38 6.92
N GLU A 311 -0.81 22.58 7.85
CA GLU A 311 0.38 21.75 7.64
C GLU A 311 0.10 20.56 6.71
N GLN A 312 -1.05 19.92 6.82
CA GLN A 312 -1.47 18.84 5.91
C GLN A 312 -1.75 19.38 4.50
N GLN A 313 -2.46 20.50 4.37
CA GLN A 313 -2.66 21.18 3.08
C GLN A 313 -1.33 21.58 2.44
N LYS A 314 -0.32 21.97 3.24
CA LYS A 314 1.03 22.30 2.78
C LYS A 314 1.81 21.06 2.34
N LEU A 315 1.65 19.93 3.04
CA LEU A 315 2.27 18.65 2.67
C LEU A 315 1.68 18.09 1.36
N ILE A 316 0.35 18.12 1.22
CA ILE A 316 -0.36 17.70 -0.01
C ILE A 316 0.12 18.52 -1.24
N LYS A 317 0.36 19.83 -1.07
CA LYS A 317 0.95 20.71 -2.09
C LYS A 317 2.43 20.39 -2.41
N GLN A 318 3.17 19.77 -1.48
CA GLN A 318 4.60 19.52 -1.64
C GLN A 318 4.92 18.17 -2.29
N VAL A 319 4.15 17.11 -1.98
CA VAL A 319 4.45 15.72 -2.41
C VAL A 319 4.46 15.52 -3.94
N ARG A 320 3.68 16.32 -4.71
CA ARG A 320 3.57 16.14 -6.17
C ARG A 320 4.61 16.85 -7.02
N THR A 321 5.44 17.72 -6.43
CA THR A 321 6.44 18.48 -7.20
C THR A 321 7.84 18.05 -6.83
N LEU A 322 8.17 16.79 -7.15
CA LEU A 322 9.54 16.42 -7.52
C LEU A 322 9.88 17.16 -8.82
N VAL A 323 10.26 18.43 -8.66
CA VAL A 323 10.70 19.30 -9.77
C VAL A 323 12.02 18.73 -10.30
N LEU A 324 11.93 17.85 -11.30
CA LEU A 324 13.04 17.36 -12.10
C LEU A 324 13.53 18.50 -13.01
N LYS A 325 14.22 19.46 -12.41
CA LYS A 325 15.10 20.39 -13.12
C LYS A 325 16.51 19.76 -13.10
N GLY A 326 16.99 19.35 -14.26
CA GLY A 326 18.27 18.64 -14.42
C GLY A 326 18.17 17.12 -14.24
N LYS A 327 19.31 16.43 -14.39
CA LYS A 327 19.39 14.96 -14.44
C LYS A 327 19.03 14.24 -13.13
N ALA A 328 19.04 14.93 -11.99
CA ALA A 328 18.62 14.39 -10.69
C ALA A 328 17.76 15.40 -9.92
N PRO A 329 16.77 14.94 -9.13
CA PRO A 329 15.90 15.83 -8.37
C PRO A 329 16.62 16.49 -7.19
N VAL A 330 16.31 17.75 -6.94
CA VAL A 330 16.73 18.44 -5.70
C VAL A 330 16.00 17.82 -4.51
N ASP A 331 16.75 17.52 -3.45
CA ASP A 331 16.20 16.96 -2.22
C ASP A 331 15.06 17.81 -1.64
N THR A 332 13.91 17.18 -1.37
CA THR A 332 12.67 17.86 -0.96
C THR A 332 12.77 18.54 0.41
N GLU A 333 13.69 18.06 1.27
CA GLU A 333 14.02 18.70 2.55
C GLU A 333 14.80 20.02 2.36
N CYS A 334 15.37 20.30 1.19
CA CYS A 334 16.07 21.56 0.86
C CYS A 334 15.09 22.67 0.46
N SER A 335 14.10 22.95 1.31
CA SER A 335 12.98 23.89 1.07
C SER A 335 13.38 25.31 0.63
N SER A 336 14.60 25.76 0.92
CA SER A 336 15.12 27.06 0.48
C SER A 336 15.45 27.12 -1.02
N LYS A 337 15.93 25.99 -1.57
CA LYS A 337 16.40 25.79 -2.96
C LYS A 337 15.38 25.06 -3.84
N LEU A 338 14.46 24.30 -3.25
CA LEU A 338 13.42 23.55 -3.96
C LEU A 338 12.66 24.45 -4.96
N GLY A 339 12.64 24.05 -6.23
CA GLY A 339 12.01 24.76 -7.34
C GLY A 339 12.74 26.03 -7.84
N LYS A 340 13.86 26.43 -7.23
CA LYS A 340 14.67 27.62 -7.59
C LYS A 340 16.11 27.30 -8.00
N ALA A 341 16.47 26.03 -7.93
CA ALA A 341 17.78 25.48 -8.20
C ALA A 341 17.62 24.07 -8.78
N HIS A 342 18.68 23.56 -9.38
CA HIS A 342 18.81 22.22 -9.91
C HIS A 342 20.08 21.54 -9.39
N VAL A 343 20.16 20.22 -9.52
CA VAL A 343 21.40 19.47 -9.23
C VAL A 343 22.40 19.74 -10.36
N TYR A 344 23.60 20.19 -9.98
CA TYR A 344 24.67 20.51 -10.91
C TYR A 344 25.18 19.25 -11.62
N CYS A 345 25.37 19.36 -12.94
CA CYS A 345 25.86 18.30 -13.80
C CYS A 345 27.00 18.81 -14.70
N GLU A 346 28.01 17.99 -14.93
CA GLU A 346 29.09 18.27 -15.89
C GLU A 346 29.10 17.18 -16.98
N GLY A 347 28.31 17.41 -18.03
CA GLY A 347 28.01 16.40 -19.04
C GLY A 347 27.19 15.25 -18.43
N GLU A 348 27.80 14.06 -18.35
CA GLU A 348 27.24 12.90 -17.65
C GLU A 348 27.60 12.81 -16.16
N ASP A 349 28.48 13.68 -15.65
CA ASP A 349 28.88 13.68 -14.25
C ASP A 349 27.88 14.48 -13.39
N VAL A 350 26.86 13.79 -12.85
CA VAL A 350 25.87 14.36 -11.93
C VAL A 350 26.45 14.44 -10.51
N TYR A 351 26.47 15.63 -9.91
CA TYR A 351 26.96 15.84 -8.54
C TYR A 351 25.85 15.61 -7.48
N ASP A 352 25.28 14.40 -7.51
CA ASP A 352 24.40 13.82 -6.48
C ASP A 352 25.00 12.51 -5.99
N VAL A 353 24.90 12.24 -4.68
CA VAL A 353 25.25 10.92 -4.13
C VAL A 353 24.51 10.61 -2.85
N MET A 354 23.85 9.44 -2.83
CA MET A 354 23.29 8.83 -1.63
C MET A 354 24.26 7.79 -1.07
N LEU A 355 24.73 8.00 0.15
CA LEU A 355 25.60 7.08 0.88
C LEU A 355 24.83 6.37 1.99
N ASN A 356 25.13 5.09 2.21
CA ASN A 356 24.50 4.27 3.26
C ASN A 356 25.55 3.55 4.12
N GLN A 357 25.23 3.27 5.38
CA GLN A 357 26.11 2.52 6.29
C GLN A 357 25.29 1.74 7.30
N THR A 358 25.46 0.42 7.33
CA THR A 358 24.85 -0.44 8.35
C THR A 358 25.92 -1.20 9.14
N ASN A 359 25.80 -1.20 10.46
CA ASN A 359 26.53 -2.07 11.39
C ASN A 359 25.59 -2.50 12.53
N LEU A 360 25.17 -3.77 12.48
CA LEU A 360 24.26 -4.42 13.42
C LEU A 360 24.79 -4.41 14.86
N GLN A 361 26.10 -4.60 15.06
CA GLN A 361 26.72 -4.72 16.39
C GLN A 361 26.53 -3.47 17.26
N PHE A 362 26.38 -2.32 16.63
CA PHE A 362 26.24 -1.03 17.30
C PHE A 362 24.91 -0.32 16.95
N ASN A 363 23.91 -1.06 16.42
CA ASN A 363 22.64 -0.52 15.91
C ASN A 363 22.85 0.75 15.03
N ASN A 364 23.89 0.74 14.21
CA ASN A 364 24.13 1.80 13.24
C ASN A 364 23.40 1.44 11.96
N ASN A 365 22.41 2.23 11.58
CA ASN A 365 21.82 2.20 10.26
C ASN A 365 21.66 3.67 9.84
N LYS A 366 22.55 4.15 8.97
CA LYS A 366 22.79 5.60 8.75
C LYS A 366 22.91 5.93 7.27
N TYR A 367 22.56 7.15 6.90
CA TYR A 367 22.76 7.68 5.55
C TYR A 367 23.45 9.03 5.53
N TYR A 368 23.99 9.38 4.37
CA TYR A 368 24.57 10.67 4.06
C TYR A 368 24.29 11.02 2.58
N LEU A 369 23.37 11.94 2.33
CA LEU A 369 23.13 12.54 1.02
C LEU A 369 24.06 13.75 0.85
N ILE A 370 24.63 13.92 -0.33
CA ILE A 370 25.37 15.11 -0.75
C ILE A 370 24.87 15.53 -2.14
N GLN A 371 24.51 16.80 -2.30
CA GLN A 371 24.11 17.40 -3.58
C GLN A 371 24.86 18.71 -3.81
N LEU A 372 25.41 18.91 -5.01
CA LEU A 372 25.85 20.23 -5.47
C LEU A 372 24.68 20.86 -6.24
N LEU A 373 24.21 22.02 -5.77
CA LEU A 373 23.06 22.73 -6.33
C LEU A 373 23.51 24.04 -7.00
N GLU A 374 22.95 24.35 -8.15
CA GLU A 374 23.08 25.65 -8.84
C GLU A 374 21.72 26.36 -8.89
N ASP A 375 21.66 27.64 -8.54
CA ASP A 375 20.43 28.46 -8.63
C ASP A 375 20.04 28.72 -10.10
N ASP A 376 18.77 28.53 -10.44
CA ASP A 376 18.28 28.67 -11.83
C ASP A 376 18.42 30.11 -12.37
N ASN A 377 18.20 31.10 -11.49
CA ASN A 377 18.11 32.51 -11.88
C ASN A 377 19.44 33.28 -11.72
N ALA A 378 20.48 32.64 -11.20
CA ALA A 378 21.78 33.27 -10.97
C ALA A 378 22.85 32.20 -10.78
N ARG A 379 24.01 32.35 -11.41
CA ARG A 379 25.15 31.42 -11.31
C ARG A 379 25.74 31.39 -9.88
N ARG A 380 25.07 30.68 -8.97
CA ARG A 380 25.37 30.58 -7.54
C ARG A 380 25.25 29.14 -7.08
N PHE A 381 26.36 28.62 -6.58
CA PHE A 381 26.49 27.24 -6.14
C PHE A 381 26.25 27.11 -4.64
N SER A 382 25.74 25.95 -4.23
CA SER A 382 25.59 25.58 -2.82
C SER A 382 25.73 24.07 -2.67
N VAL A 383 26.42 23.59 -1.65
CA VAL A 383 26.46 22.16 -1.33
C VAL A 383 25.44 21.86 -0.25
N TRP A 384 24.46 21.04 -0.58
CA TRP A 384 23.48 20.49 0.34
C TRP A 384 23.97 19.14 0.88
N MET A 385 23.77 18.92 2.17
CA MET A 385 24.11 17.68 2.86
C MET A 385 22.96 17.31 3.80
N ARG A 386 22.50 16.06 3.78
CA ARG A 386 21.49 15.55 4.71
C ARG A 386 21.91 14.19 5.25
N TRP A 387 21.89 13.99 6.56
CA TRP A 387 22.35 12.75 7.19
C TRP A 387 21.55 12.39 8.43
N GLY A 388 21.47 11.11 8.75
CA GLY A 388 20.74 10.66 9.93
C GLY A 388 20.54 9.15 9.96
N ARG A 389 19.61 8.73 10.82
CA ARG A 389 19.14 7.34 10.88
C ARG A 389 18.14 7.07 9.76
N VAL A 390 18.20 5.86 9.19
CA VAL A 390 17.27 5.37 8.15
C VAL A 390 15.82 5.53 8.60
N GLY A 391 14.89 5.82 7.67
CA GLY A 391 13.48 6.06 8.01
C GLY A 391 13.13 7.36 8.75
N LYS A 392 14.10 8.00 9.41
CA LYS A 392 13.89 9.19 10.25
C LYS A 392 14.40 10.47 9.60
N LYS A 393 13.79 11.60 9.96
CA LYS A 393 14.23 12.93 9.52
C LYS A 393 15.68 13.17 9.96
N GLY A 394 16.53 13.56 9.02
CA GLY A 394 17.95 13.78 9.25
C GLY A 394 18.28 15.18 9.73
N GLN A 395 19.52 15.37 10.17
CA GLN A 395 20.16 16.68 10.22
C GLN A 395 20.53 17.13 8.79
N THR A 396 20.56 18.43 8.58
CA THR A 396 20.82 19.05 7.27
C THR A 396 21.86 20.15 7.36
N SER A 397 22.56 20.42 6.26
CA SER A 397 23.44 21.58 6.09
C SER A 397 23.38 22.08 4.66
N LEU A 398 23.21 23.39 4.48
CA LEU A 398 23.33 24.07 3.19
C LEU A 398 24.50 25.04 3.24
N VAL A 399 25.58 24.73 2.54
CA VAL A 399 26.77 25.60 2.48
C VAL A 399 26.75 26.39 1.18
N ALA A 400 26.53 27.69 1.25
CA ALA A 400 26.57 28.57 0.09
C ALA A 400 28.02 28.84 -0.36
N CYS A 401 28.29 28.70 -1.66
CA CYS A 401 29.61 28.94 -2.26
C CYS A 401 29.66 30.24 -3.09
N GLY A 402 28.52 30.90 -3.31
CA GLY A 402 28.44 32.05 -4.23
C GLY A 402 28.70 31.60 -5.67
N GLY A 403 29.34 32.45 -6.48
CA GLY A 403 29.71 32.09 -7.86
C GLY A 403 30.90 31.13 -7.98
N ASP A 404 31.50 30.69 -6.87
CA ASP A 404 32.68 29.83 -6.86
C ASP A 404 32.30 28.35 -6.98
N LEU A 405 32.20 27.89 -8.24
CA LEU A 405 31.99 26.48 -8.58
C LEU A 405 33.13 25.59 -8.08
N LYS A 406 34.39 26.06 -8.10
CA LYS A 406 35.53 25.24 -7.69
C LYS A 406 35.43 24.92 -6.20
N LYS A 407 35.18 25.91 -5.36
CA LYS A 407 34.92 25.73 -3.93
C LYS A 407 33.74 24.80 -3.65
N ALA A 408 32.68 24.85 -4.46
CA ALA A 408 31.54 23.94 -4.33
C ALA A 408 31.93 22.48 -4.67
N LYS A 409 32.65 22.26 -5.78
CA LYS A 409 33.18 20.94 -6.15
C LYS A 409 34.15 20.41 -5.11
N ASP A 410 35.13 21.22 -4.68
CA ASP A 410 36.12 20.85 -3.66
C ASP A 410 35.41 20.45 -2.35
N LEU A 411 34.40 21.21 -1.90
CA LEU A 411 33.64 20.88 -0.69
C LEU A 411 32.86 19.57 -0.82
N PHE A 412 32.21 19.33 -1.97
CA PHE A 412 31.49 18.09 -2.28
C PHE A 412 32.44 16.89 -2.28
N GLN A 413 33.54 16.98 -3.03
CA GLN A 413 34.50 15.89 -3.23
C GLN A 413 35.27 15.57 -1.95
N ASN A 414 35.66 16.57 -1.17
CA ASN A 414 36.27 16.37 0.15
C ASN A 414 35.29 15.71 1.13
N LYS A 415 33.99 16.06 1.09
CA LYS A 415 32.98 15.42 1.93
C LYS A 415 32.76 13.96 1.55
N PHE A 416 32.64 13.67 0.25
CA PHE A 416 32.57 12.29 -0.26
C PHE A 416 33.78 11.47 0.22
N THR A 417 34.99 11.97 -0.01
CA THR A 417 36.25 11.28 0.35
C THR A 417 36.39 11.06 1.87
N ASP A 418 35.95 11.99 2.71
CA ASP A 418 35.89 11.79 4.17
C ASP A 418 34.95 10.63 4.56
N LYS A 419 33.76 10.55 3.96
CA LYS A 419 32.74 9.54 4.30
C LYS A 419 33.00 8.17 3.70
N THR A 420 33.60 8.08 2.52
CA THR A 420 33.79 6.83 1.77
C THR A 420 35.23 6.34 1.71
N LYS A 421 36.22 7.21 1.93
CA LYS A 421 37.65 6.99 1.63
C LYS A 421 37.96 6.69 0.14
N ASN A 422 37.02 6.99 -0.75
CA ASN A 422 37.19 6.90 -2.21
C ASN A 422 37.24 8.31 -2.83
N VAL A 423 37.94 8.47 -3.96
CA VAL A 423 38.00 9.75 -4.70
C VAL A 423 36.81 9.87 -5.65
N TRP A 424 36.16 11.03 -5.70
CA TRP A 424 34.93 11.24 -6.50
C TRP A 424 35.09 10.99 -8.00
N SER A 425 36.22 11.42 -8.60
CA SER A 425 36.52 11.21 -10.02
C SER A 425 36.70 9.74 -10.38
N GLU A 426 37.06 8.91 -9.41
CA GLU A 426 37.35 7.47 -9.60
C GLU A 426 36.21 6.57 -9.13
N ARG A 427 35.06 7.14 -8.72
CA ARG A 427 33.90 6.41 -8.16
C ARG A 427 33.31 5.30 -9.03
N LYS A 428 33.66 5.22 -10.32
CA LYS A 428 33.34 4.06 -11.17
C LYS A 428 34.07 2.77 -10.74
N LYS A 429 35.17 2.91 -9.99
CA LYS A 429 35.94 1.84 -9.34
C LYS A 429 35.81 1.91 -7.81
N PHE A 430 34.61 2.23 -7.31
CA PHE A 430 34.36 2.39 -5.88
C PHE A 430 34.67 1.10 -5.11
N GLU A 431 35.55 1.18 -4.10
CA GLU A 431 35.87 0.06 -3.23
C GLU A 431 35.32 0.28 -1.82
N LYS A 432 34.60 -0.74 -1.31
CA LYS A 432 33.91 -0.64 -0.04
C LYS A 432 34.88 -0.75 1.15
N VAL A 433 35.25 0.40 1.73
CA VAL A 433 36.07 0.46 2.95
C VAL A 433 35.26 0.13 4.21
N SER A 434 35.80 -0.75 5.06
CA SER A 434 35.21 -1.13 6.35
C SER A 434 35.10 0.05 7.31
N GLY A 435 34.04 0.10 8.11
CA GLY A 435 33.78 1.21 9.06
C GLY A 435 33.43 2.57 8.42
N LYS A 436 33.44 2.67 7.09
CA LYS A 436 33.03 3.86 6.31
C LYS A 436 31.64 3.71 5.69
N TYR A 437 31.16 4.71 4.97
CA TYR A 437 29.94 4.60 4.17
C TYR A 437 30.19 3.78 2.90
N ASP A 438 29.10 3.30 2.30
CA ASP A 438 29.04 2.72 0.96
C ASP A 438 28.25 3.65 0.04
N MET A 439 28.40 3.51 -1.27
CA MET A 439 27.72 4.32 -2.28
C MET A 439 26.55 3.55 -2.89
N LEU A 440 25.35 4.12 -2.86
CA LEU A 440 24.21 3.56 -3.58
C LEU A 440 24.22 4.06 -5.03
N GLN A 441 24.25 3.15 -5.99
CA GLN A 441 24.20 3.49 -7.41
C GLN A 441 22.75 3.71 -7.87
N MET A 442 22.42 4.98 -8.15
CA MET A 442 21.09 5.42 -8.55
C MET A 442 21.07 5.85 -10.03
N ASP A 443 20.04 5.44 -10.78
CA ASP A 443 19.82 5.75 -12.19
C ASP A 443 18.69 6.78 -12.35
N TYR A 444 19.05 8.06 -12.25
CA TYR A 444 18.15 9.16 -12.60
C TYR A 444 18.10 9.45 -14.11
N ASN A 445 19.05 8.91 -14.88
CA ASN A 445 19.15 9.09 -16.34
C ASN A 445 17.99 8.42 -17.09
N SER A 446 17.36 7.40 -16.50
CA SER A 446 16.11 6.79 -16.99
C SER A 446 14.92 7.76 -17.13
N THR A 447 15.00 8.96 -16.57
CA THR A 447 14.00 10.04 -16.71
C THR A 447 14.42 11.14 -17.70
N THR A 448 15.54 10.97 -18.40
CA THR A 448 16.17 12.02 -19.23
C THR A 448 15.65 12.08 -20.67
N GLU A 449 14.67 11.25 -21.05
CA GLU A 449 13.85 11.50 -22.25
C GLU A 449 12.78 12.61 -22.05
N VAL A 450 12.83 13.33 -20.92
CA VAL A 450 12.23 14.66 -20.77
C VAL A 450 13.28 15.75 -21.06
N GLU A 451 14.08 15.56 -22.11
CA GLU A 451 14.97 16.61 -22.63
C GLU A 451 14.19 17.58 -23.54
N GLU A 452 14.34 18.87 -23.25
CA GLU A 452 14.16 20.01 -24.15
C GLU A 452 13.12 19.87 -25.27
N VAL A 453 11.84 20.09 -24.95
CA VAL A 453 10.88 20.57 -25.95
C VAL A 453 11.25 22.01 -26.33
N LYS A 454 12.24 22.14 -27.24
CA LYS A 454 12.52 23.40 -27.93
C LYS A 454 11.28 23.84 -28.69
N ASP A 455 10.98 25.14 -28.65
CA ASP A 455 9.83 25.75 -29.32
C ASP A 455 9.71 25.36 -30.80
N VAL A 456 8.88 24.36 -31.09
CA VAL A 456 8.25 24.20 -32.40
C VAL A 456 6.83 24.71 -32.27
N LYS A 457 6.53 25.80 -32.98
CA LYS A 457 5.20 26.41 -33.01
C LYS A 457 4.21 25.42 -33.62
N GLU A 458 3.38 24.78 -32.79
CA GLU A 458 2.13 24.20 -33.28
C GLU A 458 1.02 25.26 -33.25
N GLU A 459 0.44 25.51 -34.42
CA GLU A 459 -0.70 26.39 -34.55
C GLU A 459 -1.98 25.72 -34.02
N LYS A 460 -2.81 26.54 -33.36
CA LYS A 460 -4.02 26.15 -32.62
C LYS A 460 -4.87 25.07 -33.30
N LYS A 461 -5.12 23.96 -32.59
CA LYS A 461 -6.33 23.14 -32.76
C LYS A 461 -7.25 23.26 -31.53
N PRO A 462 -8.58 23.25 -31.71
CA PRO A 462 -9.54 23.43 -30.62
C PRO A 462 -9.71 22.15 -29.79
N ASN A 463 -10.21 22.29 -28.55
CA ASN A 463 -10.59 21.23 -27.60
C ASN A 463 -10.90 19.87 -28.26
N LEU A 464 -9.99 18.90 -28.13
CA LEU A 464 -10.32 17.50 -28.34
C LEU A 464 -10.87 16.88 -27.03
N PRO A 465 -11.82 15.94 -27.10
CA PRO A 465 -12.15 15.07 -25.98
C PRO A 465 -10.92 14.26 -25.54
N LYS A 466 -10.92 13.81 -24.29
CA LYS A 466 -9.93 12.82 -23.82
C LYS A 466 -10.00 11.56 -24.68
N PRO A 467 -8.86 10.93 -25.04
CA PRO A 467 -8.88 9.68 -25.80
C PRO A 467 -9.47 8.56 -24.92
N GLU A 468 -10.64 8.05 -25.30
CA GLU A 468 -11.21 6.85 -24.68
C GLU A 468 -10.33 5.61 -24.99
N SER A 469 -10.19 4.71 -24.03
CA SER A 469 -9.48 3.44 -24.20
C SER A 469 -10.16 2.55 -25.22
N LYS A 470 -9.38 1.88 -26.07
CA LYS A 470 -9.89 0.90 -27.05
C LYS A 470 -9.99 -0.53 -26.50
N LEU A 471 -9.63 -0.74 -25.23
CA LEU A 471 -9.57 -2.06 -24.61
C LEU A 471 -10.88 -2.44 -23.92
N ASP A 472 -11.17 -3.74 -23.83
CA ASP A 472 -12.26 -4.27 -23.00
C ASP A 472 -12.06 -3.84 -21.53
N SER A 473 -13.14 -3.50 -20.83
CA SER A 473 -13.07 -3.00 -19.45
C SER A 473 -12.40 -3.98 -18.49
N ARG A 474 -12.53 -5.30 -18.73
CA ARG A 474 -11.84 -6.34 -17.94
C ARG A 474 -10.31 -6.28 -18.13
N VAL A 475 -9.85 -5.92 -19.32
CA VAL A 475 -8.42 -5.69 -19.60
C VAL A 475 -7.96 -4.39 -18.97
N GLN A 476 -8.76 -3.32 -19.00
CA GLN A 476 -8.45 -2.06 -18.32
C GLN A 476 -8.33 -2.24 -16.80
N GLU A 477 -9.25 -2.98 -16.17
CA GLU A 477 -9.20 -3.32 -14.74
C GLU A 477 -7.95 -4.16 -14.40
N LEU A 478 -7.62 -5.15 -15.23
CA LEU A 478 -6.41 -5.96 -15.07
C LEU A 478 -5.14 -5.10 -15.16
N LEU A 479 -5.05 -4.19 -16.12
CA LEU A 479 -3.93 -3.25 -16.27
C LEU A 479 -3.83 -2.32 -15.06
N GLN A 480 -4.96 -1.78 -14.60
CA GLN A 480 -5.01 -0.94 -13.39
C GLN A 480 -4.55 -1.70 -12.14
N LEU A 481 -4.82 -3.01 -12.06
CA LEU A 481 -4.34 -3.87 -10.98
C LEU A 481 -2.82 -4.12 -11.06
N VAL A 482 -2.30 -4.57 -12.21
CA VAL A 482 -0.90 -5.00 -12.33
C VAL A 482 0.09 -3.84 -12.50
N CYS A 483 -0.33 -2.68 -13.02
CA CYS A 483 0.49 -1.48 -13.16
C CYS A 483 0.38 -0.52 -11.97
N ASN A 484 -0.21 -0.94 -10.84
CA ASN A 484 -0.42 -0.07 -9.69
C ASN A 484 0.86 0.20 -8.89
N LEU A 485 1.49 1.35 -9.16
CA LEU A 485 2.69 1.81 -8.43
C LEU A 485 2.48 1.93 -6.91
N GLN A 486 1.27 2.24 -6.43
CA GLN A 486 1.01 2.32 -4.98
C GLN A 486 1.03 0.93 -4.35
N THR A 487 0.45 -0.08 -5.00
CA THR A 487 0.52 -1.48 -4.55
C THR A 487 1.97 -1.96 -4.53
N MET A 488 2.76 -1.60 -5.53
CA MET A 488 4.21 -1.86 -5.59
C MET A 488 4.98 -1.18 -4.43
N GLU A 489 4.68 0.09 -4.13
CA GLU A 489 5.24 0.82 -2.98
C GLU A 489 4.91 0.14 -1.64
N GLN A 490 3.64 -0.21 -1.41
CA GLN A 490 3.22 -0.88 -0.17
C GLN A 490 3.88 -2.25 -0.01
N THR A 491 4.03 -2.99 -1.10
CA THR A 491 4.68 -4.32 -1.13
C THR A 491 6.12 -4.26 -0.63
N VAL A 492 6.93 -3.30 -1.11
CA VAL A 492 8.33 -3.17 -0.63
C VAL A 492 8.43 -2.47 0.73
N LEU A 493 7.49 -1.57 1.07
CA LEU A 493 7.40 -0.96 2.41
C LEU A 493 7.13 -2.02 3.49
N GLU A 494 6.25 -2.98 3.23
CA GLU A 494 6.00 -4.10 4.16
C GLU A 494 7.27 -4.90 4.42
N MET A 495 8.03 -5.20 3.35
CA MET A 495 9.36 -5.83 3.38
C MET A 495 10.48 -4.97 3.98
N LYS A 496 10.13 -3.77 4.49
CA LYS A 496 10.98 -2.80 5.21
C LYS A 496 11.97 -2.02 4.33
N TYR A 497 11.72 -1.87 3.04
CA TYR A 497 12.58 -1.10 2.14
C TYR A 497 12.43 0.43 2.34
N ASP A 498 13.53 1.19 2.37
CA ASP A 498 13.49 2.66 2.52
C ASP A 498 13.35 3.38 1.17
N ILE A 499 12.10 3.47 0.68
CA ILE A 499 11.73 4.20 -0.54
C ILE A 499 12.10 5.70 -0.52
N LYS A 500 12.34 6.31 0.66
CA LYS A 500 12.69 7.74 0.76
C LYS A 500 14.15 8.01 0.43
N LYS A 501 15.00 7.00 0.58
CA LYS A 501 16.41 7.04 0.17
C LYS A 501 16.63 6.54 -1.23
N ALA A 502 15.94 5.45 -1.58
CA ALA A 502 16.05 4.79 -2.85
C ALA A 502 14.65 4.69 -3.45
N PRO A 503 14.18 5.74 -4.16
CA PRO A 503 12.87 5.73 -4.81
C PRO A 503 12.76 4.59 -5.82
N LEU A 504 11.54 4.09 -6.00
CA LEU A 504 11.24 3.00 -6.92
C LEU A 504 11.73 3.31 -8.35
N GLY A 505 12.23 2.28 -9.03
CA GLY A 505 12.79 2.38 -10.38
C GLY A 505 14.12 3.13 -10.51
N LYS A 506 14.62 3.77 -9.45
CA LYS A 506 15.91 4.49 -9.46
C LYS A 506 17.09 3.69 -8.91
N LEU A 507 16.87 2.55 -8.26
CA LEU A 507 17.94 1.62 -7.90
C LEU A 507 18.51 0.96 -9.19
N THR A 508 19.83 0.95 -9.39
CA THR A 508 20.43 0.34 -10.59
C THR A 508 20.39 -1.20 -10.57
N VAL A 509 20.41 -1.82 -11.76
CA VAL A 509 20.54 -3.28 -11.91
C VAL A 509 21.82 -3.81 -11.24
N ASP A 510 22.92 -3.06 -11.32
CA ASP A 510 24.18 -3.44 -10.67
C ASP A 510 24.09 -3.36 -9.13
N GLN A 511 23.35 -2.39 -8.57
CA GLN A 511 23.07 -2.33 -7.13
C GLN A 511 22.18 -3.51 -6.67
N ILE A 512 21.17 -3.89 -7.46
CA ILE A 512 20.34 -5.09 -7.20
C ILE A 512 21.21 -6.35 -7.25
N ARG A 513 22.06 -6.50 -8.27
CA ARG A 513 23.02 -7.62 -8.39
C ARG A 513 23.99 -7.68 -7.22
N ALA A 514 24.49 -6.53 -6.76
CA ALA A 514 25.35 -6.45 -5.57
C ALA A 514 24.59 -6.85 -4.28
N GLY A 515 23.27 -6.60 -4.22
CA GLY A 515 22.38 -7.14 -3.19
C GLY A 515 22.32 -8.67 -3.20
N TYR A 516 22.10 -9.28 -4.37
CA TYR A 516 22.09 -10.75 -4.53
C TYR A 516 23.42 -11.38 -4.12
N CYS A 517 24.56 -10.79 -4.49
CA CYS A 517 25.89 -11.28 -4.06
C CYS A 517 26.05 -11.29 -2.53
N SER A 518 25.49 -10.29 -1.82
CA SER A 518 25.48 -10.31 -0.34
C SER A 518 24.53 -11.38 0.21
N LEU A 519 23.36 -11.60 -0.42
CA LEU A 519 22.46 -12.70 -0.02
C LEU A 519 23.07 -14.08 -0.25
N GLN A 520 23.81 -14.30 -1.34
CA GLN A 520 24.58 -15.54 -1.57
C GLN A 520 25.64 -15.76 -0.46
N ARG A 521 26.29 -14.70 0.02
CA ARG A 521 27.23 -14.77 1.15
C ARG A 521 26.52 -15.18 2.46
N ILE A 522 25.31 -14.65 2.69
CA ILE A 522 24.44 -15.04 3.82
C ILE A 522 24.00 -16.51 3.70
N GLU A 523 23.54 -16.93 2.52
CA GLU A 523 23.15 -18.31 2.24
C GLU A 523 24.29 -19.30 2.53
N ASN A 524 25.50 -18.96 2.09
CA ASN A 524 26.70 -19.76 2.39
C ASN A 524 27.00 -19.83 3.89
N CYS A 525 26.73 -18.77 4.66
CA CYS A 525 26.85 -18.82 6.12
C CYS A 525 25.79 -19.74 6.74
N ILE A 526 24.54 -19.69 6.28
CA ILE A 526 23.43 -20.53 6.77
C ILE A 526 23.68 -22.01 6.45
N LYS A 527 24.01 -22.34 5.18
CA LYS A 527 24.33 -23.71 4.71
C LYS A 527 25.48 -24.35 5.50
N ASN A 528 26.49 -23.57 5.86
CA ASN A 528 27.66 -24.04 6.62
C ASN A 528 27.51 -23.81 8.15
N GLN A 529 26.32 -23.45 8.64
CA GLN A 529 26.00 -23.18 10.06
C GLN A 529 26.93 -22.15 10.75
N LYS A 530 27.48 -21.20 9.99
CA LYS A 530 28.41 -20.17 10.47
C LYS A 530 27.71 -18.91 10.98
N PHE A 531 27.05 -18.99 12.13
CA PHE A 531 26.27 -17.87 12.69
C PHE A 531 27.08 -16.77 13.43
N GLY A 532 28.42 -16.83 13.36
CA GLY A 532 29.34 -15.89 14.01
C GLY A 532 29.59 -14.59 13.23
N LYS A 533 30.80 -14.03 13.38
CA LYS A 533 31.23 -12.75 12.78
C LYS A 533 31.01 -12.68 11.25
N GLU A 534 31.23 -13.80 10.55
CA GLU A 534 31.08 -13.90 9.09
C GLU A 534 29.64 -13.58 8.62
N LEU A 535 28.62 -14.11 9.32
CA LEU A 535 27.22 -13.82 9.03
C LEU A 535 26.85 -12.38 9.36
N VAL A 536 27.35 -11.84 10.48
CA VAL A 536 27.10 -10.45 10.87
C VAL A 536 27.67 -9.48 9.82
N GLU A 537 28.85 -9.76 9.29
CA GLU A 537 29.44 -8.99 8.19
C GLU A 537 28.64 -9.11 6.90
N ALA A 538 28.17 -10.30 6.53
CA ALA A 538 27.34 -10.49 5.34
C ALA A 538 25.97 -9.77 5.46
N CYS A 539 25.34 -9.78 6.64
CA CYS A 539 24.13 -9.01 6.92
C CYS A 539 24.39 -7.49 6.88
N ASN A 540 25.50 -7.02 7.46
CA ASN A 540 25.90 -5.60 7.36
C ASN A 540 26.06 -5.17 5.90
N GLU A 541 26.69 -6.00 5.07
CA GLU A 541 26.90 -5.77 3.64
C GLU A 541 25.57 -5.66 2.89
N PHE A 542 24.65 -6.61 3.10
CA PHE A 542 23.31 -6.60 2.49
C PHE A 542 22.51 -5.33 2.83
N TYR A 543 22.33 -5.01 4.11
CA TYR A 543 21.55 -3.81 4.51
C TYR A 543 22.23 -2.49 4.16
N THR A 544 23.55 -2.51 3.99
CA THR A 544 24.30 -1.36 3.47
C THR A 544 24.00 -1.15 1.98
N ARG A 545 23.92 -2.22 1.17
CA ARG A 545 23.60 -2.15 -0.27
C ARG A 545 22.11 -1.99 -0.58
N VAL A 546 21.23 -2.51 0.26
CA VAL A 546 19.78 -2.50 0.10
C VAL A 546 19.17 -1.77 1.29
N PRO A 547 18.81 -0.47 1.16
CA PRO A 547 18.37 0.33 2.30
C PRO A 547 17.09 -0.20 2.94
N HIS A 548 17.16 -0.48 4.24
CA HIS A 548 16.00 -0.94 5.02
C HIS A 548 15.69 -0.03 6.21
N ASP A 549 14.42 0.34 6.39
CA ASP A 549 13.92 1.05 7.56
C ASP A 549 13.45 0.06 8.65
N PHE A 550 14.21 0.02 9.75
CA PHE A 550 13.89 -0.77 10.95
C PHE A 550 13.46 0.13 12.13
N GLY A 551 13.11 1.40 11.87
CA GLY A 551 12.85 2.38 12.90
C GLY A 551 14.05 2.51 13.85
N LEU A 552 13.81 2.48 15.16
CA LEU A 552 14.87 2.52 16.18
C LEU A 552 15.49 1.15 16.49
N ARG A 553 14.88 0.04 16.01
CA ARG A 553 15.35 -1.32 16.29
C ARG A 553 16.69 -1.61 15.58
N THR A 554 17.48 -2.49 16.16
CA THR A 554 18.66 -3.05 15.49
C THR A 554 18.21 -3.84 14.26
N PRO A 555 18.85 -3.68 13.09
CA PRO A 555 18.57 -4.52 11.92
C PRO A 555 18.69 -6.01 12.28
N PRO A 556 17.72 -6.87 11.93
CA PRO A 556 17.75 -8.28 12.31
C PRO A 556 18.82 -9.05 11.52
N LEU A 557 19.42 -10.06 12.13
CA LEU A 557 20.29 -11.00 11.42
C LEU A 557 19.44 -11.98 10.60
N ILE A 558 19.78 -12.17 9.34
CA ILE A 558 19.16 -13.17 8.47
C ILE A 558 19.82 -14.51 8.78
N ARG A 559 19.09 -15.42 9.45
CA ARG A 559 19.64 -16.68 10.00
C ARG A 559 18.95 -17.93 9.45
N THR A 560 17.72 -17.78 8.96
CA THR A 560 16.88 -18.86 8.46
C THR A 560 16.72 -18.80 6.94
N GLN A 561 16.38 -19.93 6.33
CA GLN A 561 16.07 -19.98 4.89
C GLN A 561 14.81 -19.15 4.54
N GLN A 562 13.86 -19.02 5.47
CA GLN A 562 12.65 -18.20 5.29
C GLN A 562 12.96 -16.70 5.25
N GLU A 563 13.74 -16.18 6.21
CA GLU A 563 14.20 -14.78 6.20
C GLU A 563 15.02 -14.48 4.93
N LEU A 564 15.87 -15.42 4.50
CA LEU A 564 16.63 -15.28 3.26
C LEU A 564 15.71 -15.23 2.03
N ALA A 565 14.72 -16.11 1.95
CA ALA A 565 13.75 -16.14 0.85
C ALA A 565 12.93 -14.83 0.77
N GLN A 566 12.50 -14.27 1.91
CA GLN A 566 11.86 -12.96 1.97
C GLN A 566 12.76 -11.83 1.41
N LYS A 567 14.09 -11.92 1.59
CA LYS A 567 15.04 -10.94 1.04
C LYS A 567 15.38 -11.18 -0.44
N VAL A 568 15.29 -12.41 -0.92
CA VAL A 568 15.33 -12.72 -2.36
C VAL A 568 14.10 -12.14 -3.04
N CYS A 569 12.90 -12.43 -2.53
CA CYS A 569 11.63 -11.87 -3.02
C CYS A 569 11.62 -10.34 -3.06
N LEU A 570 12.21 -9.66 -2.06
CA LEU A 570 12.40 -8.20 -2.11
C LEU A 570 13.28 -7.76 -3.29
N LEU A 571 14.37 -8.46 -3.60
CA LEU A 571 15.24 -8.10 -4.73
C LEU A 571 14.60 -8.40 -6.09
N GLU A 572 13.80 -9.46 -6.19
CA GLU A 572 12.99 -9.80 -7.36
C GLU A 572 11.96 -8.69 -7.60
N ALA A 573 11.15 -8.36 -6.59
CA ALA A 573 10.17 -7.28 -6.65
C ALA A 573 10.81 -5.93 -6.99
N LEU A 574 11.98 -5.58 -6.44
CA LEU A 574 12.68 -4.34 -6.79
C LEU A 574 13.16 -4.32 -8.26
N GLY A 575 13.51 -5.48 -8.83
CA GLY A 575 13.85 -5.63 -10.25
C GLY A 575 12.62 -5.47 -11.14
N ASP A 576 11.53 -6.17 -10.83
CA ASP A 576 10.27 -6.09 -11.57
C ASP A 576 9.67 -4.69 -11.54
N ILE A 577 9.68 -4.05 -10.37
CA ILE A 577 9.30 -2.64 -10.19
C ILE A 577 10.19 -1.72 -11.04
N GLN A 578 11.50 -1.99 -11.14
CA GLN A 578 12.37 -1.18 -12.01
C GLN A 578 11.96 -1.27 -13.48
N ILE A 579 11.61 -2.47 -13.95
CA ILE A 579 11.13 -2.70 -15.31
C ILE A 579 9.77 -2.01 -15.50
N ALA A 580 8.81 -2.22 -14.59
CA ALA A 580 7.47 -1.63 -14.65
C ALA A 580 7.50 -0.10 -14.65
N VAL A 581 8.31 0.53 -13.78
CA VAL A 581 8.49 1.98 -13.75
C VAL A 581 9.14 2.49 -15.04
N LYS A 582 10.11 1.76 -15.61
CA LYS A 582 10.74 2.13 -16.88
C LYS A 582 9.74 2.08 -18.03
N LEU A 583 8.99 0.98 -18.18
CA LEU A 583 7.92 0.85 -19.18
C LEU A 583 6.91 2.00 -19.04
N ALA A 584 6.33 2.18 -17.86
CA ALA A 584 5.32 3.21 -17.60
C ALA A 584 5.81 4.66 -17.82
N SER A 585 7.14 4.90 -17.82
CA SER A 585 7.73 6.22 -18.08
C SER A 585 8.01 6.50 -19.57
N MET A 586 7.97 5.48 -20.44
CA MET A 586 8.25 5.65 -21.87
C MET A 586 7.05 6.30 -22.60
N GLU A 587 7.35 7.21 -23.54
CA GLU A 587 6.40 7.84 -24.48
C GLU A 587 5.29 8.73 -23.86
N LEU A 588 5.62 9.64 -22.94
CA LEU A 588 4.70 10.67 -22.42
C LEU A 588 4.06 11.62 -23.47
N GLY A 589 4.46 11.54 -24.75
CA GLY A 589 4.01 12.42 -25.84
C GLY A 589 2.94 11.87 -26.80
N SER A 590 2.35 10.68 -26.58
CA SER A 590 1.30 10.13 -27.47
C SER A 590 -0.12 10.54 -27.06
N HIS A 591 -0.97 10.90 -28.03
CA HIS A 591 -2.40 11.23 -27.87
C HIS A 591 -3.32 10.03 -27.54
N GLU A 592 -2.82 9.07 -26.77
CA GLU A 592 -3.46 7.77 -26.56
C GLU A 592 -3.69 7.53 -25.06
N HIS A 593 -4.74 6.77 -24.74
CA HIS A 593 -5.13 6.52 -23.36
C HIS A 593 -3.99 5.80 -22.59
N PRO A 594 -3.70 6.16 -21.32
CA PRO A 594 -2.61 5.55 -20.57
C PRO A 594 -2.66 4.02 -20.48
N ALA A 595 -3.85 3.43 -20.34
CA ALA A 595 -4.03 1.97 -20.33
C ALA A 595 -3.67 1.32 -21.69
N ASP A 596 -4.02 1.95 -22.81
CA ASP A 596 -3.70 1.45 -24.16
C ASP A 596 -2.19 1.46 -24.40
N ARG A 597 -1.50 2.50 -23.89
CA ARG A 597 -0.03 2.60 -23.92
C ARG A 597 0.62 1.50 -23.09
N GLN A 598 0.17 1.30 -21.85
CA GLN A 598 0.67 0.23 -20.95
C GLN A 598 0.44 -1.15 -21.58
N TYR A 599 -0.74 -1.42 -22.13
CA TYR A 599 -1.07 -2.67 -22.81
C TYR A 599 -0.10 -3.00 -23.96
N ARG A 600 0.18 -2.01 -24.82
CA ARG A 600 1.13 -2.21 -25.94
C ARG A 600 2.53 -2.55 -25.46
N GLN A 601 2.98 -1.91 -24.38
CA GLN A 601 4.31 -2.15 -23.79
C GLN A 601 4.46 -3.55 -23.17
N LEU A 602 3.35 -4.21 -22.78
CA LEU A 602 3.40 -5.62 -22.38
C LEU A 602 3.74 -6.55 -23.55
N HIS A 603 3.59 -6.09 -24.80
CA HIS A 603 3.79 -6.88 -26.02
C HIS A 603 3.05 -8.23 -26.02
N CYS A 604 1.91 -8.28 -25.32
CA CYS A 604 1.13 -9.48 -25.08
C CYS A 604 -0.34 -9.19 -25.40
N THR A 605 -0.97 -10.06 -26.20
CA THR A 605 -2.40 -9.93 -26.51
C THR A 605 -3.21 -10.60 -25.40
N LEU A 606 -4.02 -9.82 -24.68
CA LEU A 606 -4.93 -10.31 -23.66
C LEU A 606 -6.37 -10.21 -24.18
N GLU A 607 -6.99 -11.37 -24.39
CA GLU A 607 -8.39 -11.49 -24.81
C GLU A 607 -9.22 -12.06 -23.66
N PRO A 608 -10.23 -11.35 -23.15
CA PRO A 608 -11.13 -11.89 -22.13
C PRO A 608 -11.94 -13.07 -22.65
N LEU A 609 -12.09 -14.10 -21.80
CA LEU A 609 -12.97 -15.23 -22.08
C LEU A 609 -14.36 -15.00 -21.49
N GLU A 610 -15.40 -15.31 -22.25
CA GLU A 610 -16.77 -15.31 -21.76
C GLU A 610 -17.01 -16.50 -20.82
N HIS A 611 -17.67 -16.24 -19.69
CA HIS A 611 -17.90 -17.24 -18.63
C HIS A 611 -18.75 -18.43 -19.10
N THR A 612 -19.50 -18.27 -20.19
CA THR A 612 -20.32 -19.30 -20.84
C THR A 612 -19.55 -20.14 -21.86
N SER A 613 -18.28 -19.82 -22.16
CA SER A 613 -17.48 -20.57 -23.13
C SER A 613 -16.98 -21.91 -22.56
N ASP A 614 -16.96 -22.94 -23.40
CA ASP A 614 -16.43 -24.27 -23.03
C ASP A 614 -15.00 -24.18 -22.50
N THR A 615 -14.16 -23.32 -23.10
CA THR A 615 -12.79 -23.05 -22.67
C THR A 615 -12.72 -22.52 -21.23
N PHE A 616 -13.60 -21.58 -20.86
CA PHE A 616 -13.65 -21.05 -19.50
C PHE A 616 -14.13 -22.12 -18.49
N GLN A 617 -15.14 -22.90 -18.86
CA GLN A 617 -15.66 -23.98 -18.02
C GLN A 617 -14.58 -25.06 -17.75
N VAL A 618 -13.80 -25.45 -18.76
CA VAL A 618 -12.70 -26.42 -18.62
C VAL A 618 -11.58 -25.95 -17.68
N HIS A 619 -11.42 -24.64 -17.46
CA HIS A 619 -10.37 -24.08 -16.58
C HIS A 619 -10.80 -23.85 -15.12
N ILE A 620 -12.07 -24.06 -14.77
CA ILE A 620 -12.58 -23.94 -13.38
C ILE A 620 -12.75 -25.30 -12.68
N TYR A 621 -12.53 -26.40 -13.40
CA TYR A 621 -12.47 -27.78 -12.88
C TYR A 621 -11.04 -28.31 -12.82
#